data_AF-A0A2R6I933-F1
#
_entry.id   AF-A0A2R6I933-F1
#
_cell.length_a   1.000
_cell.length_b   1.000
_cell.length_c   1.000
_cell.angle_alpha   90.00
_cell.angle_beta   90.00
_cell.angle_gamma   90.00
#
_symmetry.space_group_name_H-M   'P 1'
#
loop_
_entity.id
_entity.type
_entity.pdbx_description
1 polymer ?
#
loop_
_entity_poly.entity_id
_entity_poly.type
_entity_poly.pdbx_seq_one_letter_code
_entity_poly.pdbx_strand_id
1 'polypeptide(L)'
;MDDRDGDDWIGATFTSTAGWDHLETLVDLGDRMAGSDGERAGAEATRDALAAAGARDARLEEFPVQGWERGDSAVRPADGPAQASIALPRSPDGEATGDLVDLGYGLPE
;
A
#
# COMPACT_ATOMS: atom_id res chain seq x y z
N MET A 1 44.40 9.08 -5.09
CA MET A 1 42.99 8.64 -5.03
C MET A 1 43.08 7.15 -5.28
N ASP A 2 42.97 6.39 -4.20
CA ASP A 2 43.41 5.01 -4.10
C ASP A 2 42.30 4.08 -4.58
N ASP A 3 42.60 3.20 -5.54
CA ASP A 3 41.67 2.24 -6.16
C ASP A 3 41.07 1.22 -5.16
N ARG A 4 41.49 1.26 -3.89
CA ARG A 4 41.01 0.39 -2.81
C ARG A 4 39.67 0.81 -2.20
N ASP A 5 39.19 2.02 -2.48
CA ASP A 5 37.87 2.48 -2.01
C ASP A 5 36.71 1.94 -2.88
N GLY A 6 37.01 1.54 -4.13
CA GLY A 6 36.02 1.09 -5.12
C GLY A 6 35.43 -0.31 -4.85
N ASP A 7 36.22 -1.22 -4.30
CA ASP A 7 35.76 -2.58 -3.97
C ASP A 7 35.05 -2.63 -2.60
N ASP A 8 35.43 -1.74 -1.68
CA ASP A 8 34.89 -1.69 -0.31
C ASP A 8 33.40 -1.31 -0.31
N TRP A 9 33.00 -0.29 -1.08
CA TRP A 9 31.59 0.12 -1.13
C TRP A 9 30.69 -0.92 -1.83
N ILE A 10 31.20 -1.63 -2.84
CA ILE A 10 30.46 -2.72 -3.51
C ILE A 10 30.24 -3.86 -2.52
N GLY A 11 31.29 -4.27 -1.80
CA GLY A 11 31.21 -5.29 -0.76
C GLY A 11 30.25 -4.90 0.37
N ALA A 12 30.36 -3.68 0.88
CA ALA A 12 29.47 -3.15 1.92
C ALA A 12 28.02 -3.03 1.46
N THR A 13 27.78 -2.66 0.19
CA THR A 13 26.42 -2.62 -0.37
C THR A 13 25.84 -4.02 -0.51
N PHE A 14 26.65 -4.99 -0.95
CA PHE A 14 26.22 -6.38 -1.14
C PHE A 14 25.83 -7.08 0.16
N THR A 15 26.47 -6.73 1.28
CA THR A 15 26.17 -7.28 2.61
C THR A 15 25.23 -6.41 3.44
N SER A 16 24.79 -5.27 2.91
CA SER A 16 23.92 -4.34 3.61
C SER A 16 22.53 -4.94 3.86
N THR A 17 22.02 -4.76 5.08
CA THR A 17 20.64 -5.11 5.44
C THR A 17 19.68 -3.93 5.30
N ALA A 18 20.17 -2.72 4.96
CA ALA A 18 19.37 -1.50 5.03
C ALA A 18 18.05 -1.58 4.25
N GLY A 19 18.06 -2.20 3.07
CA GLY A 19 16.84 -2.40 2.27
C GLY A 19 15.88 -3.43 2.89
N TRP A 20 16.42 -4.47 3.52
CA TRP A 20 15.63 -5.50 4.19
C TRP A 20 15.01 -4.96 5.49
N ASP A 21 15.79 -4.28 6.32
CA ASP A 21 15.34 -3.66 7.56
C ASP A 21 14.27 -2.58 7.29
N HIS A 22 14.42 -1.84 6.17
CA HIS A 22 13.40 -0.89 5.73
C HIS A 22 12.13 -1.58 5.25
N LEU A 23 12.24 -2.69 4.51
CA LEU A 23 11.08 -3.47 4.10
C LEU A 23 10.32 -4.01 5.31
N GLU A 24 11.02 -4.56 6.31
CA GLU A 24 10.44 -5.01 7.58
C GLU A 24 9.67 -3.87 8.26
N THR A 25 10.29 -2.69 8.37
CA THR A 25 9.64 -1.49 8.91
C THR A 25 8.34 -1.16 8.16
N LEU A 26 8.34 -1.23 6.82
CA LEU A 26 7.16 -0.91 6.02
C LEU A 26 6.04 -1.95 6.11
N VAL A 27 6.37 -3.24 6.31
CA VAL A 27 5.34 -4.28 6.45
C VAL A 27 4.74 -4.30 7.86
N ASP A 28 5.48 -3.88 8.87
CA ASP A 28 4.99 -3.77 10.26
C ASP A 28 3.96 -2.66 10.47
N LEU A 29 3.94 -1.65 9.58
CA LEU A 29 2.94 -0.57 9.61
C LEU A 29 1.50 -1.04 9.30
N GLY A 30 1.33 -2.24 8.73
CA GLY A 30 0.01 -2.77 8.37
C GLY A 30 -0.57 -2.13 7.11
N ASP A 31 -1.80 -1.60 7.18
CA ASP A 31 -2.47 -0.97 6.04
C ASP A 31 -1.79 0.35 5.65
N ARG A 32 -1.49 0.51 4.36
CA ARG A 32 -0.86 1.70 3.77
C ARG A 32 -1.57 2.16 2.50
N MET A 33 -2.89 1.98 2.44
CA MET A 33 -3.74 2.54 1.38
C MET A 33 -3.51 4.05 1.20
N ALA A 34 -3.62 4.53 -0.04
CA ALA A 34 -3.40 5.94 -0.36
C ALA A 34 -4.36 6.86 0.42
N GLY A 35 -3.81 7.91 1.01
CA GLY A 35 -4.50 8.86 1.88
C GLY A 35 -4.61 8.42 3.35
N SER A 36 -4.10 7.25 3.74
CA SER A 36 -4.19 6.74 5.11
C SER A 36 -3.04 7.22 6.00
N ASP A 37 -3.21 7.08 7.32
CA ASP A 37 -2.13 7.34 8.29
C ASP A 37 -0.94 6.40 8.10
N GLY A 38 -1.18 5.15 7.66
CA GLY A 38 -0.12 4.19 7.36
C GLY A 38 0.69 4.56 6.12
N GLU A 39 0.06 5.17 5.10
CA GLU A 39 0.81 5.75 3.97
C GLU A 39 1.76 6.84 4.46
N ARG A 40 1.27 7.76 5.30
CA ARG A 40 2.09 8.84 5.85
C ARG A 40 3.26 8.32 6.68
N ALA A 41 3.01 7.38 7.59
CA ALA A 41 4.07 6.76 8.38
C ALA A 41 5.11 6.05 7.49
N GLY A 42 4.66 5.35 6.44
CA GLY A 42 5.55 4.68 5.48
C GLY A 42 6.38 5.66 4.65
N ALA A 43 5.80 6.81 4.27
CA ALA A 43 6.49 7.87 3.56
C ALA A 43 7.57 8.51 4.44
N GLU A 44 7.26 8.79 5.70
CA GLU A 44 8.21 9.31 6.69
C GLU A 44 9.38 8.35 6.91
N ALA A 45 9.10 7.07 7.17
CA ALA A 45 10.12 6.04 7.31
C ALA A 45 11.02 5.94 6.06
N THR A 46 10.42 6.00 4.88
CA THR A 46 11.16 5.93 3.61
C THR A 46 12.06 7.15 3.40
N ARG A 47 11.56 8.36 3.68
CA ARG A 47 12.38 9.58 3.66
C ARG A 47 13.57 9.44 4.60
N ASP A 48 13.34 8.97 5.83
CA ASP A 48 14.39 8.86 6.84
C ASP A 48 15.44 7.81 6.45
N ALA A 49 15.02 6.66 5.89
CA ALA A 49 15.92 5.65 5.34
C ALA A 49 16.77 6.18 4.18
N LEU A 50 16.18 6.95 3.27
CA LEU A 50 16.91 7.59 2.17
C LEU A 50 17.91 8.63 2.68
N ALA A 51 17.52 9.45 3.67
CA ALA A 51 18.40 10.43 4.28
C ALA A 51 19.59 9.74 4.98
N ALA A 52 19.35 8.66 5.72
CA ALA A 52 20.38 7.85 6.36
C ALA A 52 21.35 7.21 5.35
N ALA A 53 20.86 6.81 4.17
CA ALA A 53 21.67 6.31 3.07
C ALA A 53 22.47 7.41 2.33
N GLY A 54 22.33 8.69 2.72
CA GLY A 54 23.07 9.81 2.14
C GLY A 54 22.39 10.48 0.94
N ALA A 55 21.09 10.25 0.73
CA ALA A 55 20.32 11.00 -0.25
C ALA A 55 20.33 12.49 0.09
N ARG A 56 20.63 13.33 -0.90
CA ARG A 56 20.87 14.77 -0.68
C ARG A 56 19.60 15.60 -0.45
N ASP A 57 18.45 15.08 -0.86
CA ASP A 57 17.20 15.84 -0.95
C ASP A 57 15.98 14.96 -0.62
N ALA A 58 16.12 14.12 0.40
CA ALA A 58 15.03 13.31 0.90
C ALA A 58 13.99 14.19 1.62
N ARG A 59 12.81 14.35 1.03
CA ARG A 59 11.70 15.12 1.57
C ARG A 59 10.35 14.48 1.25
N LEU A 60 9.31 14.94 1.94
CA LEU A 60 7.93 14.65 1.57
C LEU A 60 7.36 15.82 0.79
N GLU A 61 6.60 15.50 -0.26
CA GLU A 61 5.81 16.46 -1.03
C GLU A 61 4.35 16.06 -0.96
N GLU A 62 3.51 16.98 -0.51
CA GLU A 62 2.08 16.74 -0.37
C GLU A 62 1.34 17.08 -1.67
N PHE A 63 0.37 16.25 -2.01
CA PHE A 63 -0.58 16.51 -3.09
C PHE A 63 -1.97 16.00 -2.70
N PRO A 64 -3.05 16.64 -3.19
CA PRO A 64 -4.39 16.20 -2.86
C PRO A 64 -4.68 14.84 -3.50
N VAL A 65 -5.27 13.94 -2.72
CA VAL A 65 -5.79 12.65 -3.17
C VAL A 65 -7.26 12.54 -2.85
N GLN A 66 -7.99 11.77 -3.67
CA GLN A 66 -9.33 11.36 -3.29
C GLN A 66 -9.23 10.18 -2.32
N GLY A 67 -9.25 10.50 -1.03
CA GLY A 67 -9.25 9.50 0.04
C GLY A 67 -10.46 8.58 -0.04
N TRP A 68 -10.26 7.33 0.33
CA TRP A 68 -11.31 6.35 0.52
C TRP A 68 -10.90 5.42 1.65
N GLU A 69 -11.79 5.26 2.62
CA GLU A 69 -11.62 4.32 3.72
C GLU A 69 -12.63 3.18 3.57
N ARG A 70 -12.15 1.96 3.80
CA ARG A 70 -12.97 0.77 3.68
C ARG A 70 -13.85 0.65 4.92
N GLY A 71 -15.17 0.70 4.73
CA GLY A 71 -16.16 0.35 5.74
C GLY A 71 -16.47 -1.15 5.76
N ASP A 72 -17.52 -1.49 6.49
CA ASP A 72 -18.07 -2.84 6.51
C ASP A 72 -18.73 -3.20 5.17
N SER A 73 -18.71 -4.49 4.82
CA SER A 73 -19.41 -5.01 3.64
C SER A 73 -19.99 -6.39 3.91
N ALA A 74 -21.17 -6.67 3.36
CA ALA A 74 -21.82 -7.97 3.48
C ALA A 74 -22.62 -8.32 2.22
N VAL A 75 -22.58 -9.59 1.83
CA VAL A 75 -23.46 -10.18 0.82
C VAL A 75 -24.26 -11.30 1.48
N ARG A 76 -25.59 -11.19 1.45
CA ARG A 76 -26.50 -12.13 2.13
C ARG A 76 -27.46 -12.76 1.10
N PRO A 77 -27.27 -14.03 0.74
CA PRO A 77 -28.26 -14.78 -0.04
C PRO A 77 -29.58 -14.89 0.73
N ALA A 78 -30.70 -15.00 0.01
CA ALA A 78 -32.00 -15.24 0.64
C ALA A 78 -32.03 -16.58 1.40
N ASP A 79 -31.48 -17.62 0.77
CA ASP A 79 -31.41 -18.97 1.32
C ASP A 79 -29.96 -19.40 1.53
N GLY A 80 -29.38 -19.03 2.67
CA GLY A 80 -28.05 -19.50 3.05
C GLY A 80 -27.29 -18.56 3.98
N PRO A 81 -26.05 -18.92 4.33
CA PRO A 81 -25.18 -18.07 5.14
C PRO A 81 -24.68 -16.86 4.34
N ALA A 82 -24.32 -15.80 5.07
CA ALA A 82 -23.61 -14.65 4.50
C ALA A 82 -22.31 -15.10 3.81
N GLN A 83 -21.98 -14.45 2.70
CA GLN A 83 -20.79 -14.74 1.91
C GLN A 83 -19.63 -13.83 2.34
N ALA A 84 -18.41 -14.35 2.25
CA ALA A 84 -17.22 -13.52 2.39
C ALA A 84 -17.24 -12.44 1.30
N SER A 85 -17.08 -11.19 1.70
CA SER A 85 -17.13 -10.06 0.79
C SER A 85 -16.15 -8.99 1.24
N ILE A 86 -15.73 -8.17 0.29
CA ILE A 86 -14.89 -7.00 0.54
C ILE A 86 -15.34 -5.90 -0.41
N ALA A 87 -15.61 -4.69 0.11
CA ALA A 87 -16.03 -3.56 -0.73
C ALA A 87 -14.95 -3.21 -1.76
N LEU A 88 -15.30 -2.89 -3.01
CA LEU A 88 -14.26 -2.44 -3.94
C LEU A 88 -13.83 -1.01 -3.59
N PRO A 89 -12.55 -0.63 -3.80
CA PRO A 89 -12.14 0.74 -3.61
C PRO A 89 -13.06 1.70 -4.37
N ARG A 90 -13.54 2.74 -3.67
CA ARG A 90 -14.46 3.75 -4.20
C ARG A 90 -15.90 3.28 -4.48
N SER A 91 -16.27 2.07 -4.05
CA SER A 91 -17.69 1.72 -3.96
C SER A 91 -18.42 2.71 -3.04
N PRO A 92 -19.63 3.17 -3.42
CA PRO A 92 -20.44 4.01 -2.57
C PRO A 92 -20.93 3.24 -1.36
N ASP A 93 -21.30 3.96 -0.32
CA ASP A 93 -22.08 3.47 0.79
C ASP A 93 -23.54 3.23 0.36
N GLY A 94 -24.10 2.11 0.80
CA GLY A 94 -25.50 1.78 0.50
C GLY A 94 -25.82 0.30 0.67
N GLU A 95 -27.11 0.03 0.75
CA GLU A 95 -27.67 -1.32 0.81
C GLU A 95 -28.71 -1.51 -0.30
N ALA A 96 -28.73 -2.70 -0.90
CA ALA A 96 -29.71 -3.08 -1.92
C ALA A 96 -30.12 -4.55 -1.73
N THR A 97 -31.32 -4.90 -2.20
CA THR A 97 -31.83 -6.26 -2.20
C THR A 97 -32.57 -6.53 -3.50
N GLY A 98 -32.33 -7.69 -4.11
CA GLY A 98 -32.94 -8.08 -5.38
C GLY A 98 -32.42 -9.42 -5.87
N ASP A 99 -32.88 -9.82 -7.05
CA ASP A 99 -32.45 -11.06 -7.70
C ASP A 99 -31.00 -10.95 -8.19
N LEU A 100 -30.23 -12.02 -8.00
CA LEU A 100 -28.89 -12.13 -8.57
C LEU A 100 -29.00 -12.59 -10.03
N VAL A 101 -28.56 -11.73 -10.95
CA VAL A 101 -28.59 -11.99 -12.39
C VAL A 101 -27.16 -12.14 -12.93
N ASP A 102 -26.88 -13.22 -13.66
CA ASP A 102 -25.60 -13.42 -14.35
C ASP A 102 -25.59 -12.65 -15.69
N LEU A 103 -24.70 -11.66 -15.79
CA LEU A 103 -24.53 -10.79 -16.96
C LEU A 103 -23.30 -11.17 -17.81
N GLY A 104 -22.68 -12.32 -17.56
CA GLY A 104 -21.44 -12.72 -18.23
C GLY A 104 -20.31 -11.70 -18.01
N TYR A 105 -19.84 -11.07 -19.10
CA TYR A 105 -18.72 -10.12 -19.06
C TYR A 105 -19.10 -8.66 -18.78
N GLY A 106 -20.41 -8.34 -18.68
CA GLY A 106 -20.86 -6.97 -18.41
C GLY A 106 -20.54 -5.97 -19.53
N LEU A 107 -20.49 -6.43 -20.79
CA LEU A 107 -20.30 -5.57 -21.95
C LEU A 107 -21.64 -4.96 -22.41
N PRO A 108 -21.65 -3.72 -22.95
CA PRO A 108 -22.82 -3.17 -23.63
C PRO A 108 -23.19 -3.95 -24.90
N GLU A 109 -24.46 -3.86 -25.31
CA GLU A 109 -24.92 -4.24 -26.65
C GLU A 109 -24.59 -3.19 -27.72
#